data_AF-A0A0W7TL30-F1
#
_entry.id   AF-A0A0W7TL30-F1
#
_cell.length_a   1.000
_cell.length_b   1.000
_cell.length_c   1.000
_cell.angle_alpha   90.00
_cell.angle_beta   90.00
_cell.angle_gamma   90.00
#
_symmetry.space_group_name_H-M   'P 1'
#
loop_
_entity.id
_entity.type
_entity.pdbx_description
1 polymer ?
#
loop_
_entity_poly.entity_id
_entity_poly.type
_entity_poly.pdbx_seq_one_letter_code
_entity_poly.pdbx_strand_id
1 'polypeptide(L)'
;MVGKARSGKSRAIEQKKTAQKRSGSGGRGSRRGPWEAQPRTADGRFAPFPRKHSRAAKKLAAEGRPKRFPGAWILGDNAEPADIRFRKALLERTVDIRCKGEQRRKVEDAVARNFSAMDIATFDDHGRPVVRPFSKAEESDRRYGKGNYRRKTKNDKGKVDGPEIALRKNASEYTITHEFVHHERTVDWRRFGFSKTAYPIDRKGTYHTNTKTIEDIRKVNVAEESATTAETAMRCGKAQKSYPFSYYKNLEDQVKKDVAAHPEKEESIKKKYGVDSLNGLSRKMYERDREMLRNVAGADEGEPVTGYNAIKTINGNFKKTNISDLKMGDETARSIFERIKSLRRKRRYDYLDE
;
A
#
# COMPACT_ATOMS: atom_id res chain seq x y z
N MET A 1 41.40 14.34 53.94
CA MET A 1 42.18 15.36 53.19
C MET A 1 41.32 15.82 52.02
N VAL A 2 40.44 16.83 52.20
CA VAL A 2 40.67 18.29 52.18
C VAL A 2 41.23 18.83 50.85
N GLY A 3 40.40 19.63 50.17
CA GLY A 3 40.78 20.69 49.22
C GLY A 3 40.71 20.29 47.74
N LYS A 4 40.21 21.09 46.79
CA LYS A 4 39.85 22.51 46.76
C LYS A 4 38.98 22.78 45.52
N ALA A 5 38.07 23.75 45.65
CA ALA A 5 37.26 24.34 44.59
C ALA A 5 38.01 25.39 43.74
N ARG A 6 37.46 25.71 42.55
CA ARG A 6 37.50 26.99 41.76
C ARG A 6 36.59 26.79 40.54
N SER A 7 35.37 27.34 40.44
CA SER A 7 34.94 28.74 40.19
C SER A 7 35.45 29.36 38.89
N GLY A 8 34.53 29.85 38.03
CA GLY A 8 34.90 30.73 36.92
C GLY A 8 33.93 30.89 35.74
N LYS A 9 32.96 31.81 35.91
CA LYS A 9 32.48 32.82 34.94
C LYS A 9 31.47 32.43 33.82
N SER A 10 30.26 32.92 34.06
CA SER A 10 29.20 33.32 33.15
C SER A 10 29.65 34.28 32.04
N ARG A 11 29.03 34.19 30.86
CA ARG A 11 28.78 35.34 29.98
C ARG A 11 27.43 35.20 29.28
N ALA A 12 26.60 36.22 29.52
CA ALA A 12 25.34 36.50 28.87
C ALA A 12 25.58 36.88 27.40
N ILE A 13 24.62 36.53 26.52
CA ILE A 13 24.50 37.13 25.20
C ILE A 13 23.17 37.87 25.12
N GLU A 14 23.32 39.11 24.72
CA GLU A 14 22.44 40.25 24.81
C GLU A 14 21.45 40.29 23.63
N GLN A 15 20.20 40.63 23.94
CA GLN A 15 19.15 40.91 22.97
C GLN A 15 19.40 42.27 22.32
N LYS A 16 19.45 42.33 20.98
CA LYS A 16 19.28 43.60 20.24
C LYS A 16 17.95 43.61 19.51
N LYS A 17 17.05 44.47 20.00
CA LYS A 17 15.88 44.99 19.30
C LYS A 17 16.34 46.03 18.28
N THR A 18 15.83 45.93 17.06
CA THR A 18 15.74 47.08 16.14
C THR A 18 14.34 47.10 15.56
N ALA A 19 13.59 48.13 15.92
CA ALA A 19 12.33 48.48 15.30
C ALA A 19 12.60 49.57 14.26
N GLN A 20 12.09 49.39 13.03
CA GLN A 20 11.86 50.52 12.14
C GLN A 20 10.56 50.29 11.36
N LYS A 21 9.80 51.37 11.27
CA LYS A 21 8.37 51.48 10.94
C LYS A 21 8.21 52.00 9.50
N ARG A 22 7.07 51.64 8.88
CA ARG A 22 6.38 52.30 7.73
C ARG A 22 7.04 52.08 6.36
N SER A 23 6.34 51.96 5.23
CA SER A 23 4.91 52.03 4.85
C SER A 23 4.85 51.58 3.38
N GLY A 24 3.78 50.91 2.94
CA GLY A 24 3.64 50.57 1.52
C GLY A 24 2.40 49.73 1.23
N SER A 25 1.27 50.41 1.03
CA SER A 25 0.03 49.90 0.45
C SER A 25 0.18 49.59 -1.05
N GLY A 26 -0.34 48.44 -1.48
CA GLY A 26 -0.50 48.05 -2.89
C GLY A 26 -0.50 46.52 -2.93
N GLY A 27 -1.59 45.83 -3.22
CA GLY A 27 -2.32 45.88 -4.47
C GLY A 27 -2.58 44.42 -4.85
N ARG A 28 -3.83 44.09 -5.12
CA ARG A 28 -4.35 42.72 -5.29
C ARG A 28 -3.69 41.99 -6.46
N GLY A 29 -3.52 40.68 -6.32
CA GLY A 29 -3.10 39.81 -7.43
C GLY A 29 -3.04 38.34 -7.04
N SER A 30 -4.16 37.74 -6.63
CA SER A 30 -4.22 36.28 -6.46
C SER A 30 -4.15 35.59 -7.82
N ARG A 31 -2.96 35.16 -8.23
CA ARG A 31 -2.80 34.20 -9.33
C ARG A 31 -3.24 32.82 -8.84
N ARG A 32 -4.54 32.54 -8.95
CA ARG A 32 -5.04 31.16 -8.96
C ARG A 32 -4.57 30.51 -10.27
N GLY A 33 -3.71 29.51 -10.17
CA GLY A 33 -3.31 28.68 -11.31
C GLY A 33 -4.50 27.92 -11.90
N PRO A 34 -4.40 27.44 -13.15
CA PRO A 34 -5.53 26.88 -13.88
C PRO A 34 -5.78 25.46 -13.37
N TRP A 35 -6.73 25.33 -12.45
CA TRP A 35 -7.51 24.10 -12.33
C TRP A 35 -8.71 24.28 -13.25
N GLU A 36 -8.59 23.76 -14.48
CA GLU A 36 -9.74 23.63 -15.38
C GLU A 36 -10.77 22.75 -14.68
N ALA A 37 -11.91 23.35 -14.33
CA ALA A 37 -13.09 22.61 -13.91
C ALA A 37 -13.53 21.73 -15.09
N GLN A 38 -13.73 20.43 -14.84
CA GLN A 38 -14.29 19.53 -15.86
C GLN A 38 -15.62 20.10 -16.37
N PRO A 39 -15.83 20.17 -17.70
CA PRO A 39 -17.11 20.60 -18.25
C PRO A 39 -18.20 19.64 -17.78
N ARG A 40 -19.28 20.23 -17.24
CA ARG A 40 -20.50 19.51 -16.90
C ARG A 40 -21.45 19.55 -18.08
N THR A 41 -22.21 18.47 -18.26
CA THR A 41 -23.37 18.44 -19.16
C THR A 41 -24.46 19.37 -18.62
N ALA A 42 -25.43 19.73 -19.46
CA ALA A 42 -26.53 20.64 -19.08
C ALA A 42 -27.36 20.14 -17.88
N ASP A 43 -27.30 18.84 -17.57
CA ASP A 43 -27.94 18.21 -16.42
C ASP A 43 -27.01 18.04 -15.19
N GLY A 44 -25.84 18.70 -15.20
CA GLY A 44 -24.93 18.76 -14.06
C GLY A 44 -24.04 17.53 -13.85
N ARG A 45 -24.08 16.53 -14.74
CA ARG A 45 -23.15 15.38 -14.72
C ARG A 45 -21.80 15.74 -15.34
N PHE A 46 -20.76 14.98 -15.03
CA PHE A 46 -19.46 15.14 -15.67
C PHE A 46 -19.52 14.64 -17.12
N ALA A 47 -19.09 15.47 -18.08
CA ALA A 47 -19.04 15.05 -19.47
C ALA A 47 -18.02 13.90 -19.65
N PRO A 48 -18.32 12.85 -20.44
CA PRO A 48 -17.35 11.80 -20.74
C PRO A 48 -16.16 12.37 -21.55
N PHE A 49 -14.96 11.83 -21.29
CA PHE A 49 -13.73 12.27 -21.95
C PHE A 49 -13.81 12.16 -23.48
N PRO A 50 -13.37 13.18 -24.25
CA PRO A 50 -13.42 13.13 -25.70
C PRO A 50 -12.47 12.08 -26.28
N ARG A 51 -13.02 11.15 -27.09
CA ARG A 51 -12.32 10.05 -27.80
C ARG A 51 -11.30 10.49 -28.87
N LYS A 52 -10.87 11.75 -28.93
CA LYS A 52 -10.06 12.29 -30.05
C LYS A 52 -8.55 12.02 -29.98
N HIS A 53 -8.04 11.31 -28.98
CA HIS A 53 -6.58 11.09 -28.83
C HIS A 53 -5.99 9.87 -29.58
N SER A 54 -6.79 9.08 -30.31
CA SER A 54 -6.30 7.86 -30.97
C SER A 54 -5.41 8.11 -32.20
N ARG A 55 -5.51 9.28 -32.86
CA ARG A 55 -4.69 9.61 -34.05
C ARG A 55 -3.28 10.09 -33.71
N ALA A 56 -3.11 10.83 -32.61
CA ALA A 56 -1.80 11.31 -32.18
C ALA A 56 -0.89 10.17 -31.67
N ALA A 57 -1.48 9.16 -31.01
CA ALA A 57 -0.75 7.99 -30.53
C ALA A 57 -0.19 7.11 -31.67
N LYS A 58 -0.91 7.00 -32.79
CA LYS A 58 -0.44 6.25 -33.97
C LYS A 58 0.75 6.91 -34.67
N LYS A 59 0.84 8.24 -34.66
CA LYS A 59 1.94 8.98 -35.30
C LYS A 59 3.25 8.86 -34.51
N LEU A 60 3.19 8.87 -33.18
CA LEU A 60 4.37 8.74 -32.31
C LEU A 60 4.99 7.33 -32.30
N ALA A 61 4.22 6.28 -32.61
CA ALA A 61 4.73 4.91 -32.72
C ALA A 61 5.58 4.66 -33.99
N ALA A 62 5.45 5.51 -35.02
CA ALA A 62 6.14 5.36 -36.29
C ALA A 62 7.58 5.92 -36.29
N GLU A 63 7.97 6.71 -35.28
CA GLU A 63 9.22 7.51 -35.31
C GLU A 63 10.38 6.93 -34.48
N GLY A 64 10.30 5.67 -34.03
CA GLY A 64 11.48 4.86 -33.67
C GLY A 64 12.39 5.33 -32.53
N ARG A 65 11.99 6.31 -31.69
CA ARG A 65 12.80 6.75 -30.52
C ARG A 65 12.15 6.37 -29.19
N PRO A 66 12.86 5.72 -28.25
CA PRO A 66 12.31 5.41 -26.93
C PRO A 66 12.49 6.61 -25.99
N LYS A 67 11.59 7.59 -26.06
CA LYS A 67 11.37 8.51 -24.94
C LYS A 67 10.21 7.99 -24.09
N ARG A 68 10.37 8.02 -22.76
CA ARG A 68 9.37 7.63 -21.74
C ARG A 68 7.96 7.97 -22.22
N PHE A 69 7.11 6.96 -22.38
CA PHE A 69 5.77 7.07 -22.95
C PHE A 69 4.95 8.16 -22.24
N PRO A 70 4.56 9.25 -22.93
CA PRO A 70 3.62 10.22 -22.38
C PRO A 70 2.17 9.68 -22.35
N GLY A 71 1.93 8.50 -22.93
CA GLY A 71 0.59 7.94 -23.16
C GLY A 71 0.08 6.98 -22.08
N ALA A 72 0.82 6.71 -21.01
CA ALA A 72 0.38 5.78 -19.95
C ALA A 72 -0.89 6.25 -19.19
N TRP A 73 -1.28 7.52 -19.36
CA TRP A 73 -2.43 8.13 -18.71
C TRP A 73 -3.78 7.85 -19.39
N ILE A 74 -3.82 7.17 -20.54
CA ILE A 74 -5.04 6.95 -21.35
C ILE A 74 -5.31 5.46 -21.59
N LEU A 75 -5.06 4.61 -20.60
CA LEU A 75 -5.54 3.23 -20.60
C LEU A 75 -6.55 3.12 -19.45
N GLY A 76 -7.82 2.84 -19.79
CA GLY A 76 -8.85 2.61 -18.79
C GLY A 76 -8.47 1.43 -17.89
N ASP A 77 -8.93 1.45 -16.63
CA ASP A 77 -8.56 0.47 -15.61
C ASP A 77 -9.10 -0.97 -15.89
N ASN A 78 -9.90 -1.15 -16.94
CA ASN A 78 -10.57 -2.41 -17.28
C ASN A 78 -9.70 -3.34 -18.15
N ALA A 79 -9.61 -4.61 -17.73
CA ALA A 79 -8.72 -5.60 -18.32
C ALA A 79 -9.29 -6.23 -19.61
N GLU A 80 -9.19 -5.52 -20.74
CA GLU A 80 -9.38 -6.17 -22.05
C GLU A 80 -8.22 -7.14 -22.37
N PRO A 81 -8.40 -8.17 -23.22
CA PRO A 81 -7.32 -9.10 -23.59
C PRO A 81 -6.07 -8.41 -24.18
N ALA A 82 -6.25 -7.30 -24.90
CA ALA A 82 -5.15 -6.48 -25.40
C ALA A 82 -4.37 -5.81 -24.27
N ASP A 83 -5.06 -5.40 -23.20
CA ASP A 83 -4.49 -4.79 -22.02
C ASP A 83 -3.72 -5.81 -21.16
N ILE A 84 -4.20 -7.05 -21.01
CA ILE A 84 -3.46 -8.11 -20.29
C ILE A 84 -2.08 -8.38 -20.91
N ARG A 85 -1.98 -8.48 -22.25
CA ARG A 85 -0.69 -8.66 -22.92
C ARG A 85 0.25 -7.49 -22.69
N PHE A 86 -0.27 -6.28 -22.75
CA PHE A 86 0.50 -5.08 -22.48
C PHE A 86 1.02 -5.04 -21.03
N ARG A 87 0.15 -5.34 -20.05
CA ARG A 87 0.51 -5.43 -18.62
C ARG A 87 1.59 -6.47 -18.35
N LYS A 88 1.54 -7.64 -19.01
CA LYS A 88 2.60 -8.65 -18.94
C LYS A 88 3.93 -8.16 -19.51
N ALA A 89 3.92 -7.54 -20.69
CA ALA A 89 5.13 -6.97 -21.28
C ALA A 89 5.73 -5.85 -20.40
N LEU A 90 4.87 -5.05 -19.76
CA LEU A 90 5.29 -4.03 -18.80
C LEU A 90 5.92 -4.67 -17.55
N LEU A 91 5.31 -5.73 -17.03
CA LEU A 91 5.82 -6.48 -15.88
C LEU A 91 7.22 -7.04 -16.12
N GLU A 92 7.49 -7.59 -17.30
CA GLU A 92 8.82 -8.09 -17.67
C GLU A 92 9.90 -7.01 -17.68
N ARG A 93 9.50 -5.74 -17.85
CA ARG A 93 10.42 -4.59 -17.82
C ARG A 93 10.67 -4.11 -16.39
N THR A 94 9.63 -4.09 -15.55
CA THR A 94 9.71 -3.52 -14.20
C THR A 94 10.05 -4.54 -13.12
N VAL A 95 10.05 -5.85 -13.41
CA VAL A 95 10.29 -6.93 -12.43
C VAL A 95 11.23 -8.00 -12.99
N ASP A 96 12.21 -8.43 -12.21
CA ASP A 96 13.11 -9.56 -12.57
C ASP A 96 12.49 -10.89 -12.10
N ILE A 97 11.74 -11.55 -12.99
CA ILE A 97 11.07 -12.83 -12.68
C ILE A 97 12.01 -14.01 -12.98
N ARG A 98 12.57 -14.59 -11.91
CA ARG A 98 13.46 -15.77 -11.94
C ARG A 98 12.73 -17.11 -11.81
N CYS A 99 11.40 -17.08 -11.59
CA CYS A 99 10.55 -18.26 -11.72
C CYS A 99 10.60 -18.80 -13.16
N LYS A 100 10.39 -20.10 -13.33
CA LYS A 100 10.36 -20.77 -14.64
C LYS A 100 9.04 -21.48 -14.88
N GLY A 101 8.72 -21.74 -16.15
CA GLY A 101 7.59 -22.55 -16.59
C GLY A 101 6.24 -22.09 -16.02
N GLU A 102 5.50 -23.03 -15.43
CA GLU A 102 4.15 -22.78 -14.89
C GLU A 102 4.12 -21.72 -13.78
N GLN A 103 5.13 -21.68 -12.91
CA GLN A 103 5.17 -20.70 -11.82
C GLN A 103 5.34 -19.27 -12.36
N ARG A 104 6.17 -19.08 -13.39
CA ARG A 104 6.31 -17.78 -14.06
C ARG A 104 4.97 -17.33 -14.67
N ARG A 105 4.30 -18.22 -15.41
CA ARG A 105 2.98 -17.92 -15.99
C ARG A 105 1.96 -17.53 -14.91
N LYS A 106 1.94 -18.25 -13.78
CA LYS A 106 1.06 -17.91 -12.64
C LYS A 106 1.34 -16.51 -12.09
N VAL A 107 2.60 -16.12 -11.95
CA VAL A 107 2.98 -14.78 -11.49
C VAL A 107 2.50 -13.72 -12.49
N GLU A 108 2.82 -13.90 -13.78
CA GLU A 108 2.43 -12.97 -14.83
C GLU A 108 0.91 -12.82 -14.94
N ASP A 109 0.17 -13.93 -14.89
CA ASP A 109 -1.30 -13.93 -14.94
C ASP A 109 -1.92 -13.24 -13.73
N ALA A 110 -1.45 -13.58 -12.52
CA ALA A 110 -1.97 -13.00 -11.29
C ALA A 110 -1.71 -11.49 -11.25
N VAL A 111 -0.51 -11.05 -11.64
CA VAL A 111 -0.16 -9.63 -11.60
C VAL A 111 -0.88 -8.85 -12.69
N ALA A 112 -0.88 -9.33 -13.94
CA ALA A 112 -1.55 -8.62 -15.04
C ALA A 112 -3.07 -8.49 -14.82
N ARG A 113 -3.68 -9.46 -14.12
CA ARG A 113 -5.10 -9.41 -13.77
C ARG A 113 -5.40 -8.44 -12.62
N ASN A 114 -4.62 -8.49 -11.53
CA ASN A 114 -4.96 -7.81 -10.28
C ASN A 114 -4.30 -6.43 -10.10
N PHE A 115 -3.52 -5.98 -11.08
CA PHE A 115 -2.85 -4.69 -11.08
C PHE A 115 -3.08 -3.98 -12.41
N SER A 116 -3.29 -2.65 -12.34
CA SER A 116 -3.41 -1.83 -13.54
C SER A 116 -2.04 -1.70 -14.21
N ALA A 117 -2.00 -1.30 -15.47
CA ALA A 117 -0.73 -0.96 -16.12
C ALA A 117 0.05 0.13 -15.34
N MET A 118 -0.67 1.10 -14.77
CA MET A 118 -0.05 2.15 -13.97
C MET A 118 0.52 1.64 -12.65
N ASP A 119 -0.10 0.63 -12.02
CA ASP A 119 0.47 0.00 -10.83
C ASP A 119 1.79 -0.69 -11.17
N ILE A 120 1.80 -1.50 -12.24
CA ILE A 120 2.98 -2.24 -12.71
C ILE A 120 4.11 -1.30 -13.13
N ALA A 121 3.78 -0.14 -13.71
CA ALA A 121 4.75 0.88 -14.09
C ALA A 121 5.53 1.49 -12.91
N THR A 122 5.02 1.36 -11.68
CA THR A 122 5.67 1.90 -10.47
C THR A 122 6.52 0.87 -9.72
N PHE A 123 6.51 -0.40 -10.13
CA PHE A 123 7.22 -1.47 -9.40
C PHE A 123 8.73 -1.24 -9.34
N ASP A 124 9.34 -0.51 -10.26
CA ASP A 124 10.78 -0.22 -10.23
C ASP A 124 11.14 1.16 -9.64
N ASP A 125 10.18 1.96 -9.16
CA ASP A 125 10.41 3.34 -8.65
C ASP A 125 11.47 3.42 -7.54
N HIS A 126 11.60 2.35 -6.74
CA HIS A 126 12.63 2.26 -5.70
C HIS A 126 13.60 1.09 -5.89
N GLY A 127 13.70 0.57 -7.10
CA GLY A 127 14.54 -0.55 -7.48
C GLY A 127 13.69 -1.74 -7.92
N ARG A 128 14.06 -2.29 -9.07
CA ARG A 128 13.41 -3.45 -9.70
C ARG A 128 13.37 -4.64 -8.73
N PRO A 129 12.19 -5.14 -8.32
CA PRO A 129 12.10 -6.30 -7.45
C PRO A 129 12.49 -7.58 -8.19
N VAL A 130 13.10 -8.49 -7.46
CA VAL A 130 13.38 -9.86 -7.93
C VAL A 130 12.29 -10.79 -7.43
N VAL A 131 11.63 -11.52 -8.34
CA VAL A 131 10.68 -12.58 -7.99
C VAL A 131 11.35 -13.93 -8.18
N ARG A 132 11.45 -14.73 -7.12
CA ARG A 132 12.13 -16.04 -7.16
C ARG A 132 11.33 -17.15 -6.47
N PRO A 133 11.57 -18.42 -6.82
CA PRO A 133 11.09 -19.53 -6.01
C PRO A 133 11.75 -19.51 -4.63
N PHE A 134 11.08 -20.13 -3.66
CA PHE A 134 11.71 -20.49 -2.38
C PHE A 134 12.92 -21.40 -2.62
N SER A 135 13.95 -21.18 -1.81
CA SER A 135 15.06 -22.13 -1.66
C SER A 135 14.59 -23.39 -0.95
N LYS A 136 15.37 -24.47 -1.02
CA LYS A 136 15.06 -25.74 -0.32
C LYS A 136 14.86 -25.53 1.19
N ALA A 137 15.65 -24.66 1.80
CA ALA A 137 15.56 -24.33 3.22
C ALA A 137 14.29 -23.52 3.55
N GLU A 138 13.87 -22.62 2.66
CA GLU A 138 12.62 -21.85 2.84
C GLU A 138 11.37 -22.73 2.66
N GLU A 139 11.42 -23.74 1.79
CA GLU A 139 10.30 -24.69 1.62
C GLU A 139 10.08 -25.57 2.86
N SER A 140 11.17 -25.97 3.54
CA SER A 140 11.09 -26.83 4.73
C SER A 140 10.77 -26.08 6.02
N ASP A 141 11.05 -24.78 6.09
CA ASP A 141 10.80 -23.97 7.28
C ASP A 141 9.35 -23.47 7.34
N ARG A 142 8.59 -24.03 8.30
CA ARG A 142 7.18 -23.71 8.55
C ARG A 142 6.93 -22.24 8.90
N ARG A 143 7.97 -21.48 9.28
CA ARG A 143 7.87 -20.04 9.56
C ARG A 143 7.69 -19.22 8.30
N TYR A 144 8.14 -19.71 7.15
CA TYR A 144 7.87 -19.04 5.88
C TYR A 144 6.44 -19.33 5.44
N GLY A 145 5.69 -18.27 5.18
CA GLY A 145 4.37 -18.35 4.56
C GLY A 145 4.44 -18.96 3.16
N LYS A 146 3.34 -18.87 2.41
CA LYS A 146 3.33 -19.29 0.99
C LYS A 146 4.07 -18.30 0.08
N GLY A 147 4.31 -17.09 0.57
CA GLY A 147 5.10 -16.04 -0.04
C GLY A 147 5.85 -15.24 1.04
N ASN A 148 6.84 -14.47 0.62
CA ASN A 148 7.58 -13.56 1.49
C ASN A 148 8.13 -12.38 0.69
N TYR A 149 7.60 -11.19 0.96
CA TYR A 149 8.17 -9.93 0.48
C TYR A 149 9.24 -9.38 1.42
N ARG A 150 10.43 -9.19 0.87
CA ARG A 150 11.55 -8.48 1.50
C ARG A 150 11.69 -7.10 0.87
N ARG A 151 11.57 -6.07 1.69
CA ARG A 151 11.77 -4.67 1.29
C ARG A 151 13.23 -4.42 0.99
N LYS A 152 13.47 -3.39 0.17
CA LYS A 152 14.80 -2.80 0.03
C LYS A 152 15.31 -2.34 1.39
N THR A 153 16.43 -2.90 1.83
CA THR A 153 16.94 -2.73 3.20
C THR A 153 18.44 -2.56 3.17
N LYS A 154 18.98 -1.77 4.12
CA LYS A 154 20.43 -1.68 4.34
C LYS A 154 20.83 -2.77 5.32
N ASN A 155 21.74 -3.67 4.93
CA ASN A 155 22.23 -4.71 5.83
C ASN A 155 23.29 -4.18 6.81
N ASP A 156 23.74 -5.04 7.72
CA ASP A 156 24.70 -4.70 8.79
C ASP A 156 26.05 -4.19 8.26
N LYS A 157 26.39 -4.51 7.01
CA LYS A 157 27.59 -4.02 6.32
C LYS A 157 27.36 -2.71 5.57
N GLY A 158 26.16 -2.14 5.70
CA GLY A 158 25.76 -0.92 5.03
C GLY A 158 25.45 -1.07 3.54
N LYS A 159 25.45 -2.28 2.99
CA LYS A 159 25.08 -2.54 1.60
C LYS A 159 23.55 -2.56 1.47
N VAL A 160 23.05 -1.99 0.39
CA VAL A 160 21.62 -1.96 0.09
C VAL A 160 21.26 -3.23 -0.68
N ASP A 161 20.43 -4.06 -0.06
CA ASP A 161 19.80 -5.20 -0.72
C ASP A 161 18.49 -4.73 -1.36
N GLY A 162 18.28 -5.13 -2.62
CA GLY A 162 17.09 -4.76 -3.39
C GLY A 162 15.80 -5.42 -2.87
N PRO A 163 14.63 -4.97 -3.32
CA PRO A 163 13.38 -5.63 -2.97
C PRO A 163 13.30 -7.03 -3.61
N GLU A 164 12.72 -7.98 -2.89
CA GLU A 164 12.60 -9.38 -3.30
C GLU A 164 11.23 -9.94 -2.93
N ILE A 165 10.65 -10.75 -3.82
CA ILE A 165 9.45 -11.54 -3.58
C ILE A 165 9.81 -13.00 -3.77
N ALA A 166 9.85 -13.75 -2.67
CA ALA A 166 10.03 -15.19 -2.70
C ALA A 166 8.65 -15.89 -2.70
N LEU A 167 8.47 -16.93 -3.51
CA LEU A 167 7.19 -17.66 -3.63
C LEU A 167 7.39 -19.18 -3.57
N ARG A 168 6.52 -19.88 -2.84
CA ARG A 168 6.41 -21.35 -2.93
C ARG A 168 5.98 -21.80 -4.32
N LYS A 169 6.35 -23.02 -4.72
CA LYS A 169 6.03 -23.57 -6.07
C LYS A 169 4.53 -23.52 -6.40
N ASN A 170 3.66 -23.67 -5.41
CA ASN A 170 2.20 -23.68 -5.55
C ASN A 170 1.52 -22.40 -5.00
N ALA A 171 2.23 -21.27 -4.97
CA ALA A 171 1.66 -19.99 -4.55
C ALA A 171 0.37 -19.68 -5.33
N SER A 172 -0.69 -19.30 -4.61
CA SER A 172 -1.99 -18.97 -5.22
C SER A 172 -1.96 -17.56 -5.80
N GLU A 173 -2.95 -17.23 -6.65
CA GLU A 173 -3.16 -15.87 -7.16
C GLU A 173 -3.20 -14.83 -6.03
N TYR A 174 -3.87 -15.14 -4.91
CA TYR A 174 -3.91 -14.27 -3.74
C TYR A 174 -2.55 -14.11 -3.09
N THR A 175 -1.80 -15.20 -2.88
CA THR A 175 -0.45 -15.11 -2.31
C THR A 175 0.44 -14.22 -3.17
N ILE A 176 0.43 -14.42 -4.49
CA ILE A 176 1.19 -13.59 -5.42
C ILE A 176 0.75 -12.13 -5.30
N THR A 177 -0.56 -11.88 -5.38
CA THR A 177 -1.13 -10.53 -5.28
C THR A 177 -0.78 -9.86 -3.94
N HIS A 178 -0.80 -10.61 -2.83
CA HIS A 178 -0.44 -10.13 -1.49
C HIS A 178 0.99 -9.60 -1.41
N GLU A 179 1.96 -10.38 -1.91
CA GLU A 179 3.36 -9.95 -1.89
C GLU A 179 3.58 -8.75 -2.82
N PHE A 180 2.88 -8.69 -3.96
CA PHE A 180 2.96 -7.52 -4.85
C PHE A 180 2.27 -6.28 -4.27
N VAL A 181 1.17 -6.42 -3.51
CA VAL A 181 0.57 -5.31 -2.78
C VAL A 181 1.55 -4.77 -1.74
N HIS A 182 2.25 -5.61 -0.98
CA HIS A 182 3.30 -5.15 -0.07
C HIS A 182 4.37 -4.32 -0.79
N HIS A 183 4.80 -4.79 -1.96
CA HIS A 183 5.76 -4.09 -2.78
C HIS A 183 5.23 -2.74 -3.26
N GLU A 184 4.04 -2.71 -3.86
CA GLU A 184 3.39 -1.50 -4.36
C GLU A 184 3.17 -0.46 -3.25
N ARG A 185 2.71 -0.89 -2.06
CA ARG A 185 2.59 -0.04 -0.87
C ARG A 185 3.91 0.60 -0.46
N THR A 186 5.02 -0.09 -0.69
CA THR A 186 6.37 0.44 -0.45
C THR A 186 6.73 1.46 -1.52
N VAL A 187 6.54 1.12 -2.79
CA VAL A 187 7.20 1.86 -3.88
C VAL A 187 6.35 2.94 -4.55
N ASP A 188 5.05 2.74 -4.70
CA ASP A 188 4.22 3.67 -5.46
C ASP A 188 4.03 5.00 -4.69
N TRP A 189 4.54 6.09 -5.30
CA TRP A 189 4.51 7.43 -4.73
C TRP A 189 3.12 8.05 -4.66
N ARG A 190 2.16 7.53 -5.46
CA ARG A 190 0.76 8.00 -5.50
C ARG A 190 -0.01 7.60 -4.25
N ARG A 191 0.45 6.55 -3.55
CA ARG A 191 -0.20 6.00 -2.36
C ARG A 191 -0.03 6.89 -1.14
N PHE A 192 -1.07 6.92 -0.30
CA PHE A 192 -1.12 7.66 0.96
C PHE A 192 -1.96 6.92 1.99
N GLY A 193 -2.03 7.40 3.23
CA GLY A 193 -2.92 6.84 4.26
C GLY A 193 -2.71 5.35 4.50
N PHE A 194 -3.81 4.59 4.56
CA PHE A 194 -3.80 3.14 4.76
C PHE A 194 -3.27 2.36 3.57
N SER A 195 -3.34 2.92 2.37
CA SER A 195 -2.83 2.29 1.14
C SER A 195 -1.30 2.36 1.01
N LYS A 196 -0.59 3.08 1.88
CA LYS A 196 0.88 3.23 1.83
C LYS A 196 1.54 2.44 2.96
N THR A 197 2.77 1.99 2.74
CA THR A 197 3.49 1.20 3.74
C THR A 197 3.59 1.93 5.07
N ALA A 198 3.33 1.20 6.17
CA ALA A 198 3.50 1.72 7.52
C ALA A 198 4.98 1.73 7.97
N TYR A 199 5.86 1.07 7.22
CA TYR A 199 7.27 1.00 7.57
C TYR A 199 7.98 2.35 7.36
N PRO A 200 8.91 2.72 8.27
CA PRO A 200 9.74 3.91 8.09
C PRO A 200 10.78 3.66 6.99
N ILE A 201 10.44 4.11 5.78
CA ILE A 201 11.34 4.11 4.62
C ILE A 201 11.84 5.53 4.33
N ASP A 202 13.07 5.64 3.82
CA ASP A 202 13.62 6.91 3.36
C ASP A 202 13.11 7.32 1.97
N ARG A 203 13.62 8.44 1.44
CA ARG A 203 13.28 8.96 0.10
C ARG A 203 13.62 7.98 -1.03
N LYS A 204 14.56 7.06 -0.81
CA LYS A 204 15.00 6.04 -1.79
C LYS A 204 14.25 4.71 -1.63
N GLY A 205 13.25 4.66 -0.75
CA GLY A 205 12.48 3.46 -0.43
C GLY A 205 13.25 2.46 0.44
N THR A 206 14.39 2.85 1.00
CA THR A 206 15.19 1.98 1.86
C THR A 206 14.62 1.97 3.26
N TYR A 207 14.30 0.77 3.75
CA TYR A 207 13.94 0.54 5.14
C TYR A 207 15.19 0.61 6.02
N HIS A 208 15.09 1.39 7.09
CA HIS A 208 16.13 1.52 8.10
C HIS A 208 15.66 0.81 9.38
N THR A 209 16.37 -0.25 9.76
CA THR A 209 16.11 -1.02 10.98
C THR A 209 16.41 -0.25 12.26
N ASN A 210 17.11 0.89 12.16
CA ASN A 210 17.70 1.61 13.30
C ASN A 210 16.76 2.45 14.16
N THR A 211 15.44 2.32 14.04
CA THR A 211 14.55 3.18 14.82
C THR A 211 13.31 2.43 15.25
N LYS A 212 13.34 1.94 16.50
CA LYS A 212 12.25 1.73 17.49
C LYS A 212 12.40 0.39 18.23
N THR A 213 11.81 0.31 19.42
CA THR A 213 11.74 -0.92 20.23
C THR A 213 11.08 -2.04 19.42
N ILE A 214 11.43 -3.30 19.69
CA ILE A 214 10.88 -4.49 19.01
C ILE A 214 9.34 -4.47 18.96
N GLU A 215 8.72 -3.94 20.01
CA GLU A 215 7.27 -3.84 20.17
C GLU A 215 6.62 -2.91 19.12
N ASP A 216 7.23 -1.77 18.83
CA ASP A 216 6.75 -0.83 17.81
C ASP A 216 6.79 -1.44 16.40
N ILE A 217 7.83 -2.23 16.08
CA ILE A 217 7.95 -2.91 14.77
C ILE A 217 6.89 -4.00 14.64
N ARG A 218 6.59 -4.74 15.72
CA ARG A 218 5.49 -5.72 15.70
C ARG A 218 4.16 -5.05 15.39
N LYS A 219 3.87 -3.90 16.01
CA LYS A 219 2.65 -3.12 15.74
C LYS A 219 2.60 -2.62 14.29
N VAL A 220 3.71 -2.09 13.77
CA VAL A 220 3.83 -1.70 12.34
C VAL A 220 3.58 -2.88 11.41
N ASN A 221 4.15 -4.05 11.70
CA ASN A 221 3.99 -5.24 10.89
C ASN A 221 2.53 -5.70 10.85
N VAL A 222 1.88 -5.75 12.02
CA VAL A 222 0.47 -6.12 12.14
C VAL A 222 -0.42 -5.16 11.33
N ALA A 223 -0.15 -3.86 11.44
CA ALA A 223 -0.87 -2.81 10.74
C ALA A 223 -0.68 -2.92 9.21
N GLU A 224 0.54 -3.18 8.75
CA GLU A 224 0.88 -3.38 7.34
C GLU A 224 0.20 -4.63 6.77
N GLU A 225 0.35 -5.79 7.40
CA GLU A 225 -0.24 -7.06 6.93
C GLU A 225 -1.77 -6.99 6.85
N SER A 226 -2.41 -6.26 7.76
CA SER A 226 -3.87 -6.09 7.77
C SER A 226 -4.34 -5.26 6.58
N ALA A 227 -3.66 -4.14 6.31
CA ALA A 227 -3.97 -3.30 5.16
C ALA A 227 -3.66 -4.02 3.84
N THR A 228 -2.55 -4.76 3.75
CA THR A 228 -2.21 -5.61 2.60
C THR A 228 -3.26 -6.70 2.39
N THR A 229 -3.71 -7.36 3.44
CA THR A 229 -4.74 -8.41 3.38
C THR A 229 -6.07 -7.87 2.88
N ALA A 230 -6.54 -6.74 3.44
CA ALA A 230 -7.77 -6.07 3.00
C ALA A 230 -7.70 -5.68 1.52
N GLU A 231 -6.57 -5.08 1.10
CA GLU A 231 -6.36 -4.68 -0.28
C GLU A 231 -6.31 -5.89 -1.22
N THR A 232 -5.59 -6.95 -0.85
CA THR A 232 -5.49 -8.17 -1.66
C THR A 232 -6.85 -8.84 -1.84
N ALA A 233 -7.64 -8.97 -0.77
CA ALA A 233 -8.98 -9.56 -0.81
C ALA A 233 -9.91 -8.79 -1.77
N MET A 234 -9.84 -7.47 -1.76
CA MET A 234 -10.58 -6.59 -2.65
C MET A 234 -10.11 -6.72 -4.11
N ARG A 235 -8.78 -6.69 -4.35
CA ARG A 235 -8.18 -6.77 -5.68
C ARG A 235 -8.53 -8.08 -6.40
N CYS A 236 -8.46 -9.21 -5.71
CA CYS A 236 -8.72 -10.51 -6.31
C CYS A 236 -10.19 -10.66 -6.74
N GLY A 237 -10.43 -10.91 -8.03
CA GLY A 237 -11.76 -11.10 -8.62
C GLY A 237 -12.51 -12.32 -8.08
N LYS A 238 -11.80 -13.39 -7.68
CA LYS A 238 -12.38 -14.59 -7.08
C LYS A 238 -12.08 -14.66 -5.59
N ALA A 239 -13.07 -15.06 -4.79
CA ALA A 239 -12.83 -15.50 -3.43
C ALA A 239 -11.88 -16.71 -3.46
N GLN A 240 -10.86 -16.71 -2.60
CA GLN A 240 -9.95 -17.85 -2.47
C GLN A 240 -10.71 -19.06 -1.93
N LYS A 241 -10.46 -20.28 -2.42
CA LYS A 241 -10.98 -21.49 -1.76
C LYS A 241 -10.18 -21.85 -0.51
N SER A 242 -8.88 -21.55 -0.49
CA SER A 242 -7.92 -21.93 0.56
C SER A 242 -7.31 -20.76 1.35
N TYR A 243 -8.04 -19.64 1.38
CA TYR A 243 -8.07 -18.45 2.27
C TYR A 243 -6.79 -17.95 2.98
N PRO A 244 -6.68 -16.63 3.32
CA PRO A 244 -5.68 -16.12 4.27
C PRO A 244 -6.01 -16.58 5.70
N PHE A 245 -6.01 -17.91 5.92
CA PHE A 245 -6.51 -18.57 7.12
C PHE A 245 -5.85 -17.97 8.35
N SER A 246 -4.53 -17.74 8.34
CA SER A 246 -3.81 -17.24 9.50
C SER A 246 -4.33 -15.90 10.04
N TYR A 247 -4.74 -14.95 9.19
CA TYR A 247 -5.05 -13.60 9.66
C TYR A 247 -6.43 -13.51 10.31
N TYR A 248 -7.46 -14.05 9.66
CA TYR A 248 -8.83 -14.10 10.21
C TYR A 248 -9.02 -15.26 11.20
N LYS A 249 -8.28 -16.38 11.08
CA LYS A 249 -8.35 -17.48 12.06
C LYS A 249 -7.81 -17.06 13.42
N ASN A 250 -6.73 -16.29 13.46
CA ASN A 250 -6.22 -15.77 14.73
C ASN A 250 -7.30 -15.00 15.51
N LEU A 251 -8.23 -14.36 14.80
CA LEU A 251 -9.39 -13.78 15.45
C LEU A 251 -10.40 -14.83 15.88
N GLU A 252 -10.82 -15.73 15.00
CA GLU A 252 -11.79 -16.76 15.39
C GLU A 252 -11.30 -17.51 16.65
N ASP A 253 -10.00 -17.80 16.71
CA ASP A 253 -9.34 -18.39 17.88
C ASP A 253 -9.39 -17.46 19.11
N GLN A 254 -9.16 -16.16 18.96
CA GLN A 254 -9.27 -15.19 20.07
C GLN A 254 -10.72 -15.05 20.55
N VAL A 255 -11.68 -14.91 19.64
CA VAL A 255 -13.11 -14.82 19.96
C VAL A 255 -13.58 -16.08 20.66
N LYS A 256 -13.15 -17.26 20.20
CA LYS A 256 -13.46 -18.54 20.86
C LYS A 256 -12.88 -18.61 22.27
N LYS A 257 -11.66 -18.11 22.49
CA LYS A 257 -11.07 -18.00 23.83
C LYS A 257 -11.83 -17.03 24.72
N ASP A 258 -12.21 -15.86 24.19
CA ASP A 258 -12.95 -14.86 24.93
C ASP A 258 -14.34 -15.39 25.33
N VAL A 259 -15.03 -16.10 24.44
CA VAL A 259 -16.31 -16.75 24.73
C VAL A 259 -16.15 -17.92 25.70
N ALA A 260 -15.09 -18.71 25.59
CA ALA A 260 -14.81 -19.76 26.57
C ALA A 260 -14.57 -19.19 27.98
N ALA A 261 -13.94 -18.02 28.09
CA ALA A 261 -13.75 -17.32 29.35
C ALA A 261 -14.99 -16.54 29.82
N HIS A 262 -15.84 -16.13 28.89
CA HIS A 262 -17.03 -15.29 29.10
C HIS A 262 -18.21 -15.78 28.24
N PRO A 263 -18.85 -16.90 28.59
CA PRO A 263 -19.93 -17.49 27.79
C PRO A 263 -21.10 -16.52 27.57
N GLU A 264 -21.35 -15.61 28.51
CA GLU A 264 -22.38 -14.58 28.43
C GLU A 264 -22.19 -13.60 27.26
N LYS A 265 -20.97 -13.51 26.69
CA LYS A 265 -20.66 -12.65 25.56
C LYS A 265 -20.99 -13.28 24.21
N GLU A 266 -21.27 -14.58 24.13
CA GLU A 266 -21.42 -15.31 22.87
C GLU A 266 -22.46 -14.66 21.94
N GLU A 267 -23.68 -14.42 22.45
CA GLU A 267 -24.76 -13.82 21.66
C GLU A 267 -24.46 -12.38 21.24
N SER A 268 -23.78 -11.61 22.10
CA SER A 268 -23.34 -10.25 21.75
C SER A 268 -22.31 -10.25 20.62
N ILE A 269 -21.41 -11.24 20.60
CA ILE A 269 -20.36 -11.41 19.59
C ILE A 269 -20.96 -11.90 18.27
N LYS A 270 -21.84 -12.89 18.31
CA LYS A 270 -22.63 -13.36 17.16
C LYS A 270 -23.38 -12.19 16.52
N LYS A 271 -24.10 -11.41 17.31
CA LYS A 271 -24.82 -10.21 16.86
C LYS A 271 -23.88 -9.15 16.28
N LYS A 272 -22.73 -8.89 16.91
CA LYS A 272 -21.73 -7.91 16.41
C LYS A 272 -21.24 -8.28 15.01
N TYR A 273 -20.89 -9.54 14.79
CA TYR A 273 -20.33 -9.99 13.51
C TYR A 273 -21.39 -10.44 12.50
N GLY A 274 -22.66 -10.57 12.93
CA GLY A 274 -23.77 -11.03 12.10
C GLY A 274 -23.62 -12.49 11.70
N VAL A 275 -23.30 -13.36 12.65
CA VAL A 275 -23.15 -14.80 12.43
C VAL A 275 -23.98 -15.60 13.42
N ASP A 276 -24.52 -16.74 12.98
CA ASP A 276 -25.29 -17.64 13.84
C ASP A 276 -24.38 -18.59 14.66
N SER A 277 -23.13 -18.75 14.21
CA SER A 277 -22.14 -19.61 14.84
C SER A 277 -20.75 -18.99 14.82
N LEU A 278 -19.96 -19.24 15.86
CA LEU A 278 -18.53 -18.89 15.89
C LEU A 278 -17.70 -19.79 14.98
N ASN A 279 -18.23 -20.93 14.55
CA ASN A 279 -17.57 -21.80 13.59
C ASN A 279 -17.63 -21.19 12.19
N GLY A 280 -16.46 -20.93 11.60
CA GLY A 280 -16.38 -20.27 10.31
C GLY A 280 -16.56 -18.75 10.38
N LEU A 281 -16.53 -18.17 11.59
CA LEU A 281 -16.53 -16.72 11.82
C LEU A 281 -15.44 -16.04 10.99
N SER A 282 -14.22 -16.60 10.95
CA SER A 282 -13.10 -16.06 10.17
C SER A 282 -13.42 -15.92 8.68
N ARG A 283 -14.09 -16.92 8.10
CA ARG A 283 -14.51 -16.92 6.70
C ARG A 283 -15.57 -15.86 6.45
N LYS A 284 -16.62 -15.80 7.28
CA LYS A 284 -17.70 -14.81 7.15
C LYS A 284 -17.20 -13.38 7.23
N MET A 285 -16.23 -13.11 8.12
CA MET A 285 -15.66 -11.77 8.28
C MET A 285 -14.82 -11.34 7.07
N TYR A 286 -14.04 -12.25 6.49
CA TYR A 286 -13.36 -11.96 5.23
C TYR A 286 -14.36 -11.76 4.09
N GLU A 287 -15.40 -12.59 3.98
CA GLU A 287 -16.40 -12.49 2.89
C GLU A 287 -17.07 -11.12 2.95
N ARG A 288 -17.47 -10.70 4.15
CA ARG A 288 -18.06 -9.38 4.43
C ARG A 288 -17.10 -8.23 4.14
N ASP A 289 -15.84 -8.32 4.56
CA ASP A 289 -14.82 -7.29 4.27
C ASP A 289 -14.60 -7.14 2.77
N ARG A 290 -14.44 -8.28 2.08
CA ARG A 290 -14.22 -8.31 0.65
C ARG A 290 -15.41 -7.74 -0.10
N GLU A 291 -16.62 -8.20 0.21
CA GLU A 291 -17.85 -7.72 -0.40
C GLU A 291 -18.01 -6.21 -0.18
N MET A 292 -17.86 -5.74 1.05
CA MET A 292 -17.95 -4.31 1.37
C MET A 292 -16.95 -3.48 0.57
N LEU A 293 -15.68 -3.87 0.54
CA LEU A 293 -14.66 -3.13 -0.19
C LEU A 293 -14.91 -3.14 -1.70
N ARG A 294 -15.32 -4.26 -2.27
CA ARG A 294 -15.60 -4.38 -3.71
C ARG A 294 -16.85 -3.61 -4.13
N ASN A 295 -17.91 -3.65 -3.33
CA ASN A 295 -19.13 -2.88 -3.56
C ASN A 295 -18.83 -1.37 -3.55
N VAL A 296 -18.02 -0.90 -2.58
CA VAL A 296 -17.61 0.51 -2.53
C VAL A 296 -16.69 0.88 -3.69
N ALA A 297 -15.89 -0.05 -4.20
CA ALA A 297 -15.08 0.15 -5.39
C ALA A 297 -15.90 0.16 -6.69
N GLY A 298 -17.19 -0.23 -6.65
CA GLY A 298 -18.04 -0.37 -7.82
C GLY A 298 -17.59 -1.49 -8.76
N ALA A 299 -17.01 -2.56 -8.22
CA ALA A 299 -16.55 -3.69 -9.02
C ALA A 299 -17.58 -4.80 -9.08
N ASP A 300 -17.87 -5.26 -10.30
CA ASP A 300 -18.78 -6.37 -10.54
C ASP A 300 -18.19 -7.70 -10.04
N GLU A 301 -19.02 -8.75 -9.97
CA GLU A 301 -18.57 -10.07 -9.57
C GLU A 301 -17.47 -10.59 -10.52
N GLY A 302 -16.37 -11.08 -9.96
CA GLY A 302 -15.25 -11.61 -10.76
C GLY A 302 -14.27 -10.55 -11.27
N GLU A 303 -14.63 -9.26 -11.28
CA GLU A 303 -13.75 -8.20 -11.79
C GLU A 303 -12.66 -7.80 -10.78
N PRO A 304 -11.40 -7.63 -11.18
CA PRO A 304 -10.38 -7.15 -10.28
C PRO A 304 -10.56 -5.66 -9.96
N VAL A 305 -10.36 -5.26 -8.71
CA VAL A 305 -10.24 -3.83 -8.35
C VAL A 305 -8.78 -3.43 -8.54
N THR A 306 -8.47 -2.46 -9.41
CA THR A 306 -7.07 -2.09 -9.69
C THR A 306 -6.85 -0.57 -9.62
N GLY A 307 -5.59 -0.13 -9.73
CA GLY A 307 -5.28 1.28 -9.96
C GLY A 307 -5.73 2.21 -8.85
N TYR A 308 -6.18 3.40 -9.26
CA TYR A 308 -6.60 4.44 -8.33
C TYR A 308 -7.83 4.04 -7.49
N ASN A 309 -8.73 3.23 -8.04
CA ASN A 309 -9.90 2.74 -7.31
C ASN A 309 -9.49 1.87 -6.11
N ALA A 310 -8.49 1.00 -6.27
CA ALA A 310 -7.98 0.21 -5.15
C ALA A 310 -7.43 1.11 -4.03
N ILE A 311 -6.62 2.12 -4.39
CA ILE A 311 -6.02 3.08 -3.46
C ILE A 311 -7.12 3.86 -2.71
N LYS A 312 -8.09 4.42 -3.44
CA LYS A 312 -9.18 5.22 -2.90
C LYS A 312 -10.04 4.41 -1.93
N THR A 313 -10.43 3.20 -2.33
CA THR A 313 -11.31 2.33 -1.53
C THR A 313 -10.66 1.96 -0.20
N ILE A 314 -9.39 1.54 -0.22
CA ILE A 314 -8.65 1.18 1.01
C ILE A 314 -8.51 2.39 1.93
N ASN A 315 -8.14 3.56 1.40
CA ASN A 315 -8.01 4.75 2.23
C ASN A 315 -9.32 5.21 2.87
N GLY A 316 -10.44 5.06 2.16
CA GLY A 316 -11.76 5.47 2.65
C GLY A 316 -12.42 4.47 3.60
N ASN A 317 -12.11 3.18 3.48
CA ASN A 317 -12.93 2.12 4.10
C ASN A 317 -12.13 1.08 4.88
N PHE A 318 -10.80 1.13 4.92
CA PHE A 318 -10.01 0.16 5.68
C PHE A 318 -10.46 0.08 7.15
N LYS A 319 -10.69 1.22 7.81
CA LYS A 319 -11.17 1.29 9.22
C LYS A 319 -12.56 0.66 9.45
N LYS A 320 -13.32 0.36 8.40
CA LYS A 320 -14.64 -0.29 8.47
C LYS A 320 -14.54 -1.81 8.28
N THR A 321 -13.35 -2.31 7.96
CA THR A 321 -13.13 -3.74 7.78
C THR A 321 -13.00 -4.41 9.13
N ASN A 322 -13.55 -5.61 9.22
CA ASN A 322 -13.33 -6.51 10.32
C ASN A 322 -11.83 -6.69 10.56
N ILE A 323 -11.01 -6.98 9.54
CA ILE A 323 -9.56 -7.17 9.72
C ILE A 323 -8.85 -5.97 10.37
N SER A 324 -9.33 -4.74 10.12
CA SER A 324 -8.81 -3.56 10.80
C SER A 324 -9.13 -3.58 12.29
N ASP A 325 -10.35 -3.91 12.71
CA ASP A 325 -10.74 -3.94 14.13
C ASP A 325 -9.91 -4.92 14.96
N LEU A 326 -9.50 -6.04 14.38
CA LEU A 326 -8.81 -7.13 15.09
C LEU A 326 -7.34 -6.80 15.33
N LYS A 327 -6.73 -6.15 14.35
CA LYS A 327 -5.28 -5.93 14.29
C LYS A 327 -4.91 -4.50 14.65
N MET A 328 -5.88 -3.59 14.61
CA MET A 328 -5.78 -2.19 15.03
C MET A 328 -6.61 -1.89 16.28
N GLY A 329 -7.09 -2.91 17.01
CA GLY A 329 -7.88 -2.73 18.24
C GLY A 329 -7.09 -2.05 19.37
N ASP A 330 -5.76 -2.05 19.31
CA ASP A 330 -4.89 -1.23 20.16
C ASP A 330 -4.86 0.21 19.62
N GLU A 331 -5.27 1.19 20.44
CA GLU A 331 -5.17 2.63 20.13
C GLU A 331 -3.76 3.03 19.66
N THR A 332 -2.73 2.34 20.15
CA THR A 332 -1.34 2.53 19.73
C THR A 332 -1.15 2.21 18.25
N ALA A 333 -1.72 1.11 17.74
CA ALA A 333 -1.61 0.75 16.33
C ALA A 333 -2.33 1.79 15.44
N ARG A 334 -3.51 2.26 15.86
CA ARG A 334 -4.24 3.36 15.19
C ARG A 334 -3.41 4.66 15.19
N SER A 335 -2.77 4.97 16.31
CA SER A 335 -1.90 6.14 16.43
C SER A 335 -0.69 6.09 15.48
N ILE A 336 -0.15 4.90 15.19
CA ILE A 336 0.98 4.72 14.26
C ILE A 336 0.59 5.16 12.84
N PHE A 337 -0.56 4.73 12.33
CA PHE A 337 -1.01 5.16 10.99
C PHE A 337 -1.30 6.67 10.92
N GLU A 338 -1.93 7.25 11.94
CA GLU A 338 -2.18 8.70 11.98
C GLU A 338 -0.88 9.51 12.18
N ARG A 339 0.12 8.96 12.90
CA ARG A 339 1.44 9.57 13.06
C ARG A 339 2.28 9.48 11.78
N ILE A 340 2.17 8.40 11.02
CA ILE A 340 2.80 8.30 9.69
C ILE A 340 2.18 9.32 8.72
N LYS A 341 0.88 9.55 8.81
CA LYS A 341 0.17 10.60 8.07
C LYS A 341 0.65 12.00 8.44
N SER A 342 0.91 12.28 9.73
CA SER A 342 1.40 13.59 10.19
C SER A 342 2.89 13.84 9.86
N LEU A 343 3.75 12.82 9.99
CA LEU A 343 5.17 12.90 9.66
C LEU A 343 5.41 13.15 8.15
N ARG A 344 4.54 12.61 7.30
CA ARG A 344 4.63 12.84 5.85
C ARG A 344 4.03 14.18 5.41
N ARG A 345 3.02 14.70 6.11
CA ARG A 345 2.53 16.07 5.88
C ARG A 345 3.60 17.11 6.19
N LYS A 346 4.37 16.94 7.27
CA LYS A 346 5.53 17.82 7.56
C LYS A 346 6.56 17.78 6.44
N ARG A 347 6.97 16.58 6.00
CA ARG A 347 7.96 16.47 4.90
C ARG A 347 7.48 17.01 3.57
N ARG A 348 6.17 17.04 3.28
CA ARG A 348 5.62 17.59 2.02
C ARG A 348 5.85 19.10 1.86
N TYR A 349 6.08 19.83 2.97
CA TYR A 349 6.44 21.25 2.94
C TYR A 349 7.94 21.47 2.72
N ASP A 350 8.80 20.54 3.14
CA ASP A 350 10.24 20.58 2.87
C ASP A 350 10.61 20.27 1.40
N TYR A 351 9.63 20.09 0.51
CA TYR A 351 9.82 19.83 -0.93
C TYR A 351 9.39 21.00 -1.83
N LEU A 352 8.99 22.14 -1.25
CA LEU A 352 8.64 23.33 -2.02
C LEU A 352 9.66 24.47 -1.87
N ASP A 353 10.73 24.25 -1.09
CA ASP A 353 11.79 25.23 -0.80
C ASP A 353 13.20 24.81 -1.29
N GLU A 354 13.31 23.71 -2.05
CA GLU A 354 14.50 23.33 -2.84
C GLU A 354 14.09 23.14 -4.30
#